data_AF-A0AAW8N614-F1
#
_entry.id   AF-A0AAW8N614-F1
#
_cell.length_a   1.000
_cell.length_b   1.000
_cell.length_c   1.000
_cell.angle_alpha   90.00
_cell.angle_beta   90.00
_cell.angle_gamma   90.00
#
_symmetry.space_group_name_H-M   'P 1'
#
loop_
_entity.id
_entity.type
_entity.pdbx_description
1 polymer ?
#
loop_
_entity_poly.entity_id
_entity_poly.type
_entity_poly.pdbx_seq_one_letter_code
_entity_poly.pdbx_strand_id
1 'polypeptide(L)'
;MRVLAAMSGGVDSAVAAARAVEAGHDVVGVHLALSRMPGTLRTGSRGCCTIEDSRDAWRACDVLGIPYYVWDFSERFKEDVVQDFIDEYAAGRTPNPCMRCNERIKFAALLEKAIALGFDAVCTGHYAKVIEDADGNRELHRAADWAKDQSYVLGVLTHEQLKHSMFPLADTPSKAEVRAEAERRGLSVANKPDSHDICFIPDGDTAGWLAEKIDMSTGDIVDETGTKVGEHPGANAFTVGQRRGLKLGTPAADGKPRFVLEIRPKENKVVVGPEALLAIDEIRGIKVSWAGLPIAEVGTGAEFDCHAQVRAHGDPVPATARMEAAGDDAGAAGQLVVRLTTPLRGVAPGQTIVLYQGSRVLGQATIDAARSLQRAEL
;
A
#
# COMPACT_ATOMS: atom_id res chain seq x y z
N MET A 1 0.91 21.59 20.85
CA MET A 1 0.09 20.40 20.60
C MET A 1 0.63 19.25 21.42
N ARG A 2 -0.24 18.33 21.82
CA ARG A 2 0.10 17.04 22.38
C ARG A 2 0.16 16.02 21.25
N VAL A 3 1.34 15.45 21.01
CA VAL A 3 1.63 14.66 19.81
C VAL A 3 2.01 13.24 20.19
N LEU A 4 1.36 12.25 19.58
CA LEU A 4 1.70 10.85 19.73
C LEU A 4 2.65 10.44 18.60
N ALA A 5 3.92 10.20 18.91
CA ALA A 5 4.90 9.73 17.93
C ALA A 5 4.85 8.20 17.79
N ALA A 6 4.53 7.71 16.59
CA ALA A 6 4.57 6.29 16.26
C ALA A 6 6.02 5.83 16.03
N MET A 7 6.59 5.15 17.03
CA MET A 7 7.99 4.74 17.09
C MET A 7 8.14 3.32 16.55
N SER A 8 8.65 3.15 15.33
CA SER A 8 8.85 1.82 14.72
C SER A 8 10.13 1.12 15.20
N GLY A 9 11.01 1.81 15.93
CA GLY A 9 12.36 1.34 16.24
C GLY A 9 13.36 1.58 15.10
N GLY A 10 12.95 2.28 14.04
CA GLY A 10 13.80 2.72 12.93
C GLY A 10 14.20 4.19 13.03
N VAL A 11 15.24 4.56 12.27
CA VAL A 11 15.84 5.91 12.28
C VAL A 11 14.84 7.01 11.94
N ASP A 12 13.98 6.79 10.95
CA ASP A 12 13.04 7.80 10.47
C ASP A 12 12.03 8.19 11.57
N SER A 13 11.47 7.20 12.28
CA SER A 13 10.53 7.46 13.38
C SER A 13 11.19 8.19 14.55
N ALA A 14 12.45 7.88 14.86
CA ALA A 14 13.19 8.53 15.94
C ALA A 14 13.51 9.99 15.61
N VAL A 15 13.97 10.27 14.39
CA VAL A 15 14.25 11.65 13.96
C VAL A 15 12.96 12.46 13.82
N ALA A 16 11.88 11.87 13.32
CA ALA A 16 10.57 12.53 13.28
C ALA A 16 10.11 12.95 14.69
N ALA A 17 10.19 12.06 15.68
CA ALA A 17 9.88 12.38 17.06
C ALA A 17 10.79 13.48 17.62
N ALA A 18 12.10 13.41 17.34
CA ALA A 18 13.06 14.41 17.77
C ALA A 18 12.74 15.81 17.23
N ARG A 19 12.36 15.91 15.94
CA ARG A 19 11.94 17.17 15.32
C ARG A 19 10.62 17.70 15.89
N ALA A 20 9.68 16.82 16.23
CA ALA A 20 8.44 17.22 16.91
C ALA A 20 8.70 17.79 18.32
N VAL A 21 9.63 17.19 19.07
CA VAL A 21 10.08 17.72 20.38
C VAL A 21 10.75 19.08 20.20
N GLU A 22 11.66 19.22 19.23
CA GLU A 22 12.37 20.47 18.94
C GLU A 22 11.43 21.60 18.51
N ALA A 23 10.34 21.28 17.81
CA ALA A 23 9.25 22.20 17.49
C ALA A 23 8.40 22.62 18.71
N GLY A 24 8.74 22.17 19.92
CA GLY A 24 8.09 22.55 21.17
C GLY A 24 6.77 21.83 21.44
N HIS A 25 6.54 20.66 20.86
CA HIS A 25 5.36 19.85 21.14
C HIS A 25 5.52 19.00 22.40
N ASP A 26 4.40 18.70 23.08
CA ASP A 26 4.35 17.71 24.15
C ASP A 26 4.25 16.32 23.52
N VAL A 27 5.39 15.64 23.37
CA VAL A 27 5.51 14.39 22.61
C VAL A 27 5.49 13.17 23.52
N VAL A 28 4.68 12.18 23.16
CA VAL A 28 4.69 10.85 23.76
C VAL A 28 5.01 9.83 22.68
N GLY A 29 5.99 8.97 22.92
CA GLY A 29 6.32 7.86 22.04
C GLY A 29 5.39 6.66 22.26
N VAL A 30 4.97 6.01 21.17
CA VAL A 30 4.26 4.74 21.22
C VAL A 30 4.83 3.75 20.23
N HIS A 31 5.01 2.51 20.66
CA HIS A 31 5.30 1.39 19.78
C HIS A 31 4.08 0.49 19.64
N LEU A 32 3.80 0.04 18.41
CA LEU A 32 2.71 -0.88 18.14
C LEU A 32 3.23 -2.31 18.17
N ALA A 33 2.74 -3.13 19.08
CA ALA A 33 2.96 -4.57 19.05
C ALA A 33 1.92 -5.20 18.10
N LEU A 34 2.38 -5.64 16.92
CA LEU A 34 1.51 -6.15 15.84
C LEU A 34 1.53 -7.68 15.71
N SER A 35 2.50 -8.36 16.31
CA SER A 35 2.59 -9.82 16.27
C SER A 35 2.65 -10.40 17.68
N ARG A 36 1.73 -11.32 17.97
CA ARG A 36 1.76 -12.18 19.17
C ARG A 36 2.55 -13.47 18.98
N MET A 37 3.07 -13.75 17.77
CA MET A 37 3.63 -15.06 17.46
C MET A 37 4.86 -15.38 18.33
N PRO A 38 4.75 -16.29 19.32
CA PRO A 38 5.87 -16.69 20.15
C PRO A 38 6.84 -17.52 19.29
N GLY A 39 8.15 -17.25 19.40
CA GLY A 39 9.19 -18.16 18.88
C GLY A 39 9.84 -17.81 17.54
N THR A 40 9.49 -16.70 16.90
CA THR A 40 10.28 -16.20 15.76
C THR A 40 11.22 -15.09 16.23
N LEU A 41 12.41 -15.49 16.73
CA LEU A 41 13.55 -14.58 16.74
C LEU A 41 13.80 -14.19 15.29
N ARG A 42 13.36 -12.99 14.89
CA ARG A 42 13.62 -12.49 13.54
C ARG A 42 15.08 -12.12 13.45
N THR A 43 15.79 -12.74 12.52
CA THR A 43 17.16 -12.37 12.19
C THR A 43 17.14 -11.31 11.09
N GLY A 44 17.77 -10.15 11.35
CA GLY A 44 17.95 -9.08 10.37
C GLY A 44 16.87 -7.97 10.39
N SER A 45 16.85 -7.14 9.35
CA SER A 45 16.01 -5.93 9.25
C SER A 45 14.66 -6.17 8.54
N ARG A 46 14.08 -7.37 8.67
CA ARG A 46 12.82 -7.71 7.96
C ARG A 46 11.59 -7.47 8.84
N GLY A 47 10.76 -6.52 8.40
CA GLY A 47 9.56 -6.07 9.11
C GLY A 47 9.83 -4.93 10.11
N CYS A 48 8.73 -4.33 10.60
CA CYS A 48 8.70 -3.42 11.75
C CYS A 48 7.84 -4.05 12.85
N CYS A 49 8.03 -3.64 14.10
CA CYS A 49 7.24 -4.05 15.28
C CYS A 49 7.67 -5.37 15.96
N THR A 50 8.98 -5.64 16.05
CA THR A 50 9.53 -6.72 16.89
C THR A 50 9.84 -6.28 18.33
N ILE A 51 10.23 -7.23 19.19
CA ILE A 51 10.70 -6.93 20.56
C ILE A 51 11.98 -6.07 20.50
N GLU A 52 12.88 -6.37 19.58
CA GLU A 52 14.10 -5.58 19.35
C GLU A 52 13.76 -4.16 18.89
N ASP A 53 12.81 -4.01 17.97
CA ASP A 53 12.32 -2.71 17.52
C ASP A 53 11.71 -1.89 18.67
N SER A 54 10.93 -2.53 19.54
CA SER A 54 10.37 -1.89 20.73
C SER A 54 11.46 -1.40 21.69
N ARG A 55 12.54 -2.18 21.87
CA ARG A 55 13.70 -1.75 22.69
C ARG A 55 14.43 -0.57 22.07
N ASP A 56 14.60 -0.57 20.75
CA ASP A 56 15.22 0.55 20.03
C ASP A 56 14.36 1.81 20.08
N ALA A 57 13.04 1.67 19.95
CA ALA A 57 12.08 2.75 20.11
C ALA A 57 12.13 3.35 21.52
N TRP A 58 12.19 2.49 22.55
CA TRP A 58 12.33 2.93 23.94
C TRP A 58 13.63 3.71 24.15
N ARG A 59 14.78 3.21 23.68
CA ARG A 59 16.07 3.92 23.79
C ARG A 59 16.04 5.29 23.11
N ALA A 60 15.41 5.37 21.93
CA ALA A 60 15.24 6.65 21.26
C ALA A 60 14.39 7.62 22.09
N CYS A 61 13.30 7.15 22.70
CA CYS A 61 12.46 7.97 23.58
C CYS A 61 13.21 8.43 24.84
N ASP A 62 14.04 7.56 25.42
CA ASP A 62 14.87 7.86 26.60
C ASP A 62 15.89 8.98 26.30
N VAL A 63 16.59 8.89 25.16
CA VAL A 63 17.50 9.95 24.68
C VAL A 63 16.77 11.28 24.47
N LEU A 64 15.53 11.24 23.98
CA LEU A 64 14.69 12.43 23.75
C LEU A 64 14.02 12.94 25.03
N GLY A 65 14.08 12.22 26.14
CA GLY A 65 13.42 12.58 27.39
C GLY A 65 11.89 12.54 27.34
N ILE A 66 11.29 11.71 26.46
CA ILE A 66 9.84 11.64 26.27
C ILE A 66 9.24 10.35 26.86
N PRO A 67 7.98 10.36 27.35
CA PRO A 67 7.30 9.16 27.80
C PRO A 67 7.15 8.12 26.67
N TYR A 68 7.18 6.84 27.01
CA TYR A 68 7.09 5.74 26.06
C TYR A 68 6.09 4.67 26.50
N TYR A 69 5.23 4.24 25.59
CA TYR A 69 4.27 3.17 25.80
C TYR A 69 4.32 2.13 24.69
N VAL A 70 3.89 0.91 24.99
CA VAL A 70 3.65 -0.14 24.01
C VAL A 70 2.17 -0.45 23.98
N TRP A 71 1.56 -0.39 22.80
CA TRP A 71 0.16 -0.74 22.60
C TRP A 71 0.04 -2.01 21.78
N ASP A 72 -0.74 -2.96 22.28
CA ASP A 72 -1.08 -4.19 21.58
C ASP A 72 -2.19 -3.92 20.55
N PHE A 73 -1.87 -4.13 19.27
CA PHE A 73 -2.83 -4.14 18.16
C PHE A 73 -2.76 -5.45 17.38
N SER A 74 -2.19 -6.50 17.96
CA SER A 74 -1.95 -7.78 17.28
C SER A 74 -3.22 -8.49 16.82
N GLU A 75 -4.32 -8.40 17.58
CA GLU A 75 -5.63 -8.95 17.17
C GLU A 75 -6.16 -8.22 15.94
N ARG A 76 -6.27 -6.89 16.00
CA ARG A 76 -6.64 -6.05 14.85
C ARG A 76 -5.73 -6.27 13.65
N PHE A 77 -4.42 -6.38 13.86
CA PHE A 77 -3.48 -6.62 12.77
C PHE A 77 -3.69 -8.00 12.11
N LYS A 78 -3.93 -9.04 12.92
CA LYS A 78 -4.24 -10.38 12.40
C LYS A 78 -5.52 -10.36 11.57
N GLU A 79 -6.57 -9.72 12.06
CA GLU A 79 -7.88 -9.66 11.40
C GLU A 79 -7.86 -8.73 10.19
N ASP A 80 -7.46 -7.47 10.35
CA ASP A 80 -7.61 -6.43 9.34
C ASP A 80 -6.50 -6.42 8.29
N VAL A 81 -5.36 -7.08 8.54
CA VAL A 81 -4.21 -7.07 7.62
C VAL A 81 -3.84 -8.47 7.17
N VAL A 82 -3.63 -9.40 8.10
CA VAL A 82 -3.17 -10.76 7.75
C VAL A 82 -4.30 -11.58 7.13
N GLN A 83 -5.51 -11.54 7.71
CA GLN A 83 -6.65 -12.27 7.14
C GLN A 83 -7.11 -11.63 5.82
N ASP A 84 -7.20 -10.30 5.72
CA ASP A 84 -7.46 -9.60 4.44
C ASP A 84 -6.46 -10.03 3.35
N PHE A 85 -5.18 -10.13 3.70
CA PHE A 85 -4.16 -10.60 2.77
C PHE A 85 -4.43 -12.04 2.28
N ILE A 86 -4.76 -12.96 3.17
CA ILE A 86 -5.10 -14.35 2.82
C ILE A 86 -6.37 -14.40 1.95
N ASP A 87 -7.42 -13.67 2.34
CA ASP A 87 -8.72 -13.67 1.66
C ASP A 87 -8.61 -13.07 0.25
N GLU A 88 -7.84 -11.99 0.08
CA GLU A 88 -7.57 -11.38 -1.21
C GLU A 88 -6.80 -12.34 -2.13
N TYR A 89 -5.77 -13.03 -1.63
CA TYR A 89 -5.07 -14.07 -2.39
C TYR A 89 -5.97 -15.25 -2.73
N ALA A 90 -6.81 -15.70 -1.79
CA ALA A 90 -7.79 -16.76 -2.04
C ALA A 90 -8.80 -16.36 -3.12
N ALA A 91 -9.10 -15.06 -3.23
CA ALA A 91 -9.93 -14.50 -4.29
C ALA A 91 -9.16 -14.16 -5.58
N GLY A 92 -7.86 -14.43 -5.64
CA GLY A 92 -6.98 -14.19 -6.81
C GLY A 92 -6.50 -12.78 -7.03
N ARG A 93 -6.63 -11.96 -6.01
CA ARG A 93 -6.11 -10.62 -6.00
C ARG A 93 -4.71 -10.64 -5.36
N THR A 94 -3.87 -9.71 -5.75
CA THR A 94 -2.54 -9.49 -5.16
C THR A 94 -2.64 -8.26 -4.27
N PRO A 95 -2.97 -8.41 -2.97
CA PRO A 95 -3.11 -7.28 -2.04
C PRO A 95 -1.78 -6.61 -1.71
N ASN A 96 -1.84 -5.38 -1.24
CA ASN A 96 -0.70 -4.69 -0.62
C ASN A 96 -0.91 -4.56 0.90
N PRO A 97 -0.28 -5.40 1.73
CA PRO A 97 -0.51 -5.42 3.18
C PRO A 97 0.00 -4.14 3.88
N CYS A 98 0.98 -3.44 3.30
CA CYS A 98 1.46 -2.16 3.84
C CYS A 98 0.43 -1.05 3.67
N MET A 99 -0.27 -1.01 2.53
CA MET A 99 -1.40 -0.10 2.32
C MET A 99 -2.48 -0.34 3.37
N ARG A 100 -2.87 -1.62 3.54
CA ARG A 100 -3.92 -2.00 4.49
C ARG A 100 -3.53 -1.71 5.94
N CYS A 101 -2.26 -1.94 6.30
CA CYS A 101 -1.75 -1.61 7.63
C CYS A 101 -1.76 -0.09 7.90
N ASN A 102 -1.38 0.73 6.92
CA ASN A 102 -1.49 2.19 7.07
C ASN A 102 -2.95 2.60 7.26
N GLU A 103 -3.85 2.13 6.40
CA GLU A 103 -5.28 2.43 6.48
C GLU A 103 -5.90 1.99 7.82
N ARG A 104 -5.77 0.71 8.18
CA ARG A 104 -6.53 0.09 9.28
C ARG A 104 -5.85 0.21 10.63
N ILE A 105 -4.51 0.14 10.66
CA ILE A 105 -3.76 0.06 11.92
C ILE A 105 -3.16 1.41 12.28
N LYS A 106 -2.29 1.99 11.43
CA LYS A 106 -1.56 3.21 11.80
C LYS A 106 -2.42 4.47 11.80
N PHE A 107 -3.43 4.56 10.95
CA PHE A 107 -4.21 5.80 10.81
C PHE A 107 -5.71 5.66 11.09
N ALA A 108 -6.31 4.47 11.02
CA ALA A 108 -7.61 4.26 11.65
C ALA A 108 -7.40 3.97 13.14
N ALA A 109 -6.87 2.80 13.49
CA ALA A 109 -6.84 2.34 14.87
C ALA A 109 -5.95 3.17 15.82
N LEU A 110 -4.72 3.50 15.43
CA LEU A 110 -3.80 4.29 16.25
C LEU A 110 -4.29 5.74 16.39
N LEU A 111 -4.71 6.36 15.28
CA LEU A 111 -5.18 7.75 15.31
C LEU A 111 -6.45 7.89 16.13
N GLU A 112 -7.46 7.03 15.91
CA GLU A 112 -8.70 7.02 16.68
C GLU A 112 -8.42 6.92 18.19
N LYS A 113 -7.54 5.99 18.59
CA LYS A 113 -7.12 5.85 19.98
C LYS A 113 -6.35 7.06 20.49
N ALA A 114 -5.50 7.68 19.67
CA ALA A 114 -4.75 8.88 20.04
C ALA A 114 -5.70 10.05 20.34
N ILE A 115 -6.64 10.33 19.44
CA ILE A 115 -7.63 11.40 19.63
C ILE A 115 -8.48 11.14 20.88
N ALA A 116 -8.95 9.90 21.08
CA ALA A 116 -9.72 9.53 22.27
C ALA A 116 -8.96 9.74 23.59
N LEU A 117 -7.62 9.67 23.57
CA LEU A 117 -6.75 9.92 24.73
C LEU A 117 -6.31 11.40 24.86
N GLY A 118 -6.83 12.27 24.01
CA GLY A 118 -6.56 13.71 24.04
C GLY A 118 -5.23 14.11 23.41
N PHE A 119 -4.73 13.34 22.44
CA PHE A 119 -3.67 13.80 21.54
C PHE A 119 -4.27 14.62 20.40
N ASP A 120 -3.56 15.66 19.98
CA ASP A 120 -3.97 16.53 18.87
C ASP A 120 -3.57 15.94 17.51
N ALA A 121 -2.47 15.19 17.46
CA ALA A 121 -1.92 14.64 16.23
C ALA A 121 -1.08 13.37 16.46
N VAL A 122 -0.95 12.56 15.41
CA VAL A 122 -0.01 11.44 15.31
C VAL A 122 1.16 11.83 14.42
N CYS A 123 2.37 11.75 14.97
CA CYS A 123 3.62 11.95 14.26
C CYS A 123 4.19 10.61 13.78
N THR A 124 4.59 10.53 12.52
CA THR A 124 5.24 9.33 11.97
C THR A 124 6.48 9.69 11.17
N GLY A 125 7.39 8.74 11.00
CA GLY A 125 8.58 8.88 10.17
C GLY A 125 8.33 8.76 8.66
N HIS A 126 7.11 8.99 8.17
CA HIS A 126 6.85 8.91 6.74
C HIS A 126 7.35 10.16 6.01
N TYR A 127 7.86 9.96 4.79
CA TYR A 127 8.25 11.02 3.88
C TYR A 127 7.06 11.38 3.00
N ALA A 128 6.25 12.31 3.46
CA ALA A 128 5.18 12.96 2.69
C ALA A 128 4.87 14.29 3.37
N LYS A 129 4.22 15.21 2.66
CA LYS A 129 3.93 16.55 3.18
C LYS A 129 2.42 16.73 3.35
N VAL A 130 2.01 17.33 4.46
CA VAL A 130 0.63 17.82 4.61
C VAL A 130 0.67 19.34 4.47
N ILE A 131 -0.17 19.88 3.58
CA ILE A 131 -0.25 21.32 3.29
C ILE A 131 -1.70 21.78 3.51
N GLU A 132 -1.90 23.06 3.85
CA GLU A 132 -3.22 23.70 3.80
C GLU A 132 -3.43 24.33 2.44
N ASP A 133 -4.58 24.07 1.83
CA ASP A 133 -5.04 24.85 0.68
C ASP A 133 -5.44 26.28 1.10
N ALA A 134 -5.88 27.09 0.14
CA ALA A 134 -6.28 28.48 0.38
C ALA A 134 -7.46 28.62 1.36
N ASP A 135 -8.28 27.58 1.51
CA ASP A 135 -9.46 27.52 2.37
C ASP A 135 -9.16 26.87 3.73
N GLY A 136 -7.90 26.46 3.97
CA GLY A 136 -7.45 25.81 5.20
C GLY A 136 -7.66 24.29 5.24
N ASN A 137 -8.06 23.66 4.13
CA ASN A 137 -8.23 22.22 4.07
C ASN A 137 -6.87 21.52 3.92
N ARG A 138 -6.74 20.35 4.56
CA ARG A 138 -5.54 19.53 4.47
C ARG A 138 -5.48 18.76 3.15
N GLU A 139 -4.34 18.90 2.49
CA GLU A 139 -3.94 18.14 1.30
C GLU A 139 -2.69 17.29 1.61
N LEU A 140 -2.64 16.07 1.08
CA LEU A 140 -1.44 15.25 1.09
C LEU A 140 -0.62 15.52 -0.16
N HIS A 141 0.68 15.69 0.00
CA HIS A 141 1.63 15.90 -1.09
C HIS A 141 2.83 14.96 -0.99
N ARG A 142 3.49 14.78 -2.12
CA ARG A 142 4.79 14.12 -2.21
C ARG A 142 5.83 14.79 -1.32
N ALA A 143 6.79 13.99 -0.85
CA ALA A 143 8.00 14.49 -0.20
C ALA A 143 8.90 15.27 -1.19
N ALA A 144 9.88 15.99 -0.65
CA ALA A 144 10.89 16.70 -1.43
C ALA A 144 11.82 15.74 -2.20
N ASP A 145 12.19 14.60 -1.61
CA ASP A 145 13.00 13.57 -2.24
C ASP A 145 12.12 12.49 -2.88
N TRP A 146 12.14 12.43 -4.22
CA TRP A 146 11.41 11.43 -5.01
C TRP A 146 11.77 9.99 -4.63
N ALA A 147 13.05 9.72 -4.34
CA ALA A 147 13.52 8.37 -4.06
C ALA A 147 13.02 7.84 -2.70
N LYS A 148 12.54 8.74 -1.82
CA LYS A 148 12.03 8.42 -0.49
C LYS A 148 10.56 8.73 -0.31
N ASP A 149 9.90 9.31 -1.31
CA ASP A 149 8.49 9.63 -1.25
C ASP A 149 7.65 8.39 -0.87
N GLN A 150 6.87 8.57 0.20
CA GLN A 150 5.96 7.57 0.75
C GLN A 150 4.51 8.02 0.65
N SER A 151 4.24 9.10 -0.10
CA SER A 151 2.88 9.59 -0.33
C SER A 151 1.96 8.52 -0.97
N TYR A 152 2.51 7.62 -1.79
CA TYR A 152 1.79 6.46 -2.33
C TYR A 152 1.16 5.62 -1.22
N VAL A 153 1.94 5.28 -0.16
CA VAL A 153 1.41 4.44 0.92
C VAL A 153 0.46 5.15 1.87
N LEU A 154 0.43 6.48 1.79
CA LEU A 154 -0.44 7.36 2.54
C LEU A 154 -1.64 7.86 1.72
N GLY A 155 -1.75 7.49 0.44
CA GLY A 155 -2.90 7.87 -0.40
C GLY A 155 -4.25 7.30 0.09
N VAL A 156 -4.21 6.36 1.03
CA VAL A 156 -5.39 5.82 1.74
C VAL A 156 -5.98 6.79 2.76
N LEU A 157 -5.22 7.78 3.23
CA LEU A 157 -5.67 8.69 4.27
C LEU A 157 -6.87 9.50 3.82
N THR A 158 -7.75 9.81 4.75
CA THR A 158 -8.88 10.71 4.53
C THR A 158 -8.55 12.15 4.93
N HIS A 159 -9.35 13.10 4.48
CA HIS A 159 -9.25 14.50 4.91
C HIS A 159 -9.22 14.67 6.44
N GLU A 160 -10.12 13.97 7.17
CA GLU A 160 -10.14 14.04 8.64
C GLU A 160 -8.88 13.45 9.27
N GLN A 161 -8.34 12.36 8.73
CA GLN A 161 -7.08 11.78 9.22
C GLN A 161 -5.89 12.71 8.98
N LEU A 162 -5.88 13.43 7.85
CA LEU A 162 -4.81 14.38 7.53
C LEU A 162 -4.78 15.58 8.49
N LYS A 163 -5.92 16.01 9.06
CA LYS A 163 -5.97 17.08 10.09
C LYS A 163 -5.15 16.77 11.33
N HIS A 164 -5.00 15.49 11.63
CA HIS A 164 -4.31 14.99 12.80
C HIS A 164 -3.02 14.25 12.46
N SER A 165 -2.48 14.43 11.25
CA SER A 165 -1.26 13.76 10.79
C SER A 165 -0.08 14.73 10.76
N MET A 166 1.07 14.27 11.26
CA MET A 166 2.32 15.04 11.25
C MET A 166 3.46 14.21 10.64
N PHE A 167 4.12 14.76 9.62
CA PHE A 167 5.22 14.12 8.88
C PHE A 167 6.47 15.03 8.86
N PRO A 168 7.27 15.05 9.94
CA PRO A 168 8.39 16.00 10.08
C PRO A 168 9.56 15.76 9.11
N LEU A 169 9.54 14.68 8.32
CA LEU A 169 10.61 14.34 7.38
C LEU A 169 10.33 14.80 5.94
N ALA A 170 9.16 15.37 5.67
CA ALA A 170 8.66 15.74 4.34
C ALA A 170 9.69 16.48 3.46
N ASP A 171 10.37 17.46 4.04
CA ASP A 171 11.29 18.36 3.34
C ASP A 171 12.76 17.91 3.45
N THR A 172 13.02 16.70 3.97
CA THR A 172 14.39 16.21 4.11
C THR A 172 14.90 15.72 2.75
N PRO A 173 16.01 16.26 2.24
CA PRO A 173 16.46 16.02 0.86
C PRO A 173 17.12 14.65 0.67
N SER A 174 17.54 13.98 1.74
CA SER A 174 18.03 12.61 1.64
C SER A 174 17.98 11.85 2.96
N LYS A 175 18.01 10.53 2.86
CA LYS A 175 18.13 9.66 4.02
C LYS A 175 19.49 9.76 4.72
N ALA A 176 20.55 10.09 4.01
CA ALA A 176 21.87 10.27 4.60
C ALA A 176 21.84 11.39 5.65
N GLU A 177 21.09 12.46 5.39
CA GLU A 177 20.90 13.55 6.35
C GLU A 177 20.13 13.12 7.59
N VAL A 178 19.08 12.31 7.44
CA VAL A 178 18.33 11.74 8.57
C VAL A 178 19.24 10.87 9.44
N ARG A 179 20.11 10.04 8.84
CA ARG A 179 21.07 9.23 9.60
C ARG A 179 22.13 10.09 10.31
N ALA A 180 22.67 11.09 9.64
CA ALA A 180 23.63 12.02 10.24
C ALA A 180 23.01 12.84 11.38
N GLU A 181 21.74 13.24 11.24
CA GLU A 181 20.98 13.90 12.31
C GLU A 181 20.77 12.97 13.50
N ALA A 182 20.40 11.71 13.26
CA ALA A 182 20.26 10.72 14.31
C ALA A 182 21.57 10.52 15.09
N GLU A 183 22.71 10.44 14.39
CA GLU A 183 24.03 10.32 15.01
C GLU A 183 24.38 11.55 15.87
N ARG A 184 24.17 12.77 15.34
CA ARG A 184 24.38 14.02 16.11
C ARG A 184 23.54 14.09 17.39
N ARG A 185 22.34 13.50 17.37
CA ARG A 185 21.41 13.43 18.51
C ARG A 185 21.72 12.25 19.45
N GLY A 186 22.71 11.41 19.16
CA GLY A 186 23.04 10.24 19.98
C GLY A 186 22.03 9.08 19.85
N LEU A 187 21.23 9.05 18.78
CA LEU A 187 20.25 7.99 18.55
C LEU A 187 20.93 6.73 18.00
N SER A 188 20.87 5.62 18.75
CA SER A 188 21.55 4.36 18.40
C SER A 188 21.07 3.71 17.09
N VAL A 189 19.89 4.11 16.60
CA VAL A 189 19.27 3.60 15.37
C VAL A 189 19.84 4.23 14.09
N ALA A 190 20.77 5.18 14.18
CA ALA A 190 21.33 5.93 13.05
C ALA A 190 21.82 5.03 11.90
N ASN A 191 22.42 3.87 12.21
CA ASN A 191 22.97 2.93 11.23
C ASN A 191 22.09 1.70 10.97
N LYS A 192 20.89 1.63 11.56
CA LYS A 192 19.99 0.50 11.38
C LYS A 192 19.51 0.44 9.91
N PRO A 193 19.56 -0.72 9.23
CA PRO A 193 18.99 -0.87 7.89
C PRO A 193 17.48 -0.64 7.91
N ASP A 194 16.91 -0.31 6.75
CA ASP A 194 15.46 -0.16 6.62
C ASP A 194 14.73 -1.48 6.73
N SER A 195 13.50 -1.39 7.26
CA SER A 195 12.53 -2.46 7.16
C SER A 195 12.12 -2.62 5.70
N HIS A 196 12.38 -3.80 5.15
CA HIS A 196 11.91 -4.22 3.83
C HIS A 196 11.08 -5.51 3.95
N ASP A 197 10.37 -5.85 2.87
CA ASP A 197 9.49 -7.01 2.76
C ASP A 197 8.22 -7.00 3.64
N ILE A 198 7.36 -8.01 3.47
CA ILE A 198 6.09 -8.14 4.17
C ILE A 198 6.36 -8.47 5.64
N CYS A 199 5.90 -7.61 6.54
CA CYS A 199 6.31 -7.66 7.95
C CYS A 199 5.83 -8.90 8.71
N PHE A 200 4.93 -9.75 8.20
CA PHE A 200 4.49 -10.98 8.85
C PHE A 200 4.99 -12.26 8.17
N ILE A 201 5.83 -12.13 7.13
CA ILE A 201 6.44 -13.24 6.39
C ILE A 201 7.96 -13.19 6.63
N PRO A 202 8.49 -13.89 7.65
CA PRO A 202 9.85 -13.65 8.15
C PRO A 202 10.96 -14.01 7.14
N ASP A 203 10.76 -15.07 6.38
CA ASP A 203 11.70 -15.59 5.37
C ASP A 203 11.56 -14.91 4.00
N GLY A 204 10.50 -14.11 3.81
CA GLY A 204 10.15 -13.46 2.55
C GLY A 204 9.52 -14.41 1.52
N ASP A 205 9.34 -15.69 1.84
CA ASP A 205 8.73 -16.67 0.94
C ASP A 205 7.20 -16.56 1.00
N THR A 206 6.67 -15.59 0.27
CA THR A 206 5.21 -15.36 0.20
C THR A 206 4.49 -16.58 -0.37
N ALA A 207 5.08 -17.28 -1.35
CA ALA A 207 4.46 -18.44 -1.97
C ALA A 207 4.38 -19.62 -0.99
N GLY A 208 5.48 -19.93 -0.30
CA GLY A 208 5.50 -20.94 0.75
C GLY A 208 4.55 -20.62 1.90
N TRP A 209 4.55 -19.37 2.36
CA TRP A 209 3.67 -18.92 3.45
C TRP A 209 2.17 -19.01 3.10
N LEU A 210 1.80 -18.74 1.84
CA LEU A 210 0.42 -18.87 1.35
C LEU A 210 0.01 -20.34 1.12
N ALA A 211 0.94 -21.20 0.67
CA ALA A 211 0.66 -22.62 0.44
C ALA A 211 0.23 -23.36 1.71
N GLU A 212 0.64 -22.89 2.88
CA GLU A 212 0.19 -23.42 4.18
C GLU A 212 -1.24 -22.99 4.57
N LYS A 213 -1.83 -22.01 3.88
CA LYS A 213 -3.06 -21.31 4.30
C LYS A 213 -4.18 -21.33 3.28
N ILE A 214 -3.85 -21.58 2.02
CA ILE A 214 -4.81 -21.61 0.92
C ILE A 214 -4.71 -22.98 0.25
N ASP A 215 -5.82 -23.70 0.25
CA ASP A 215 -5.92 -24.98 -0.44
C ASP A 215 -5.76 -24.79 -1.95
N MET A 216 -4.83 -25.53 -2.55
CA MET A 216 -4.63 -25.55 -4.00
C MET A 216 -5.57 -26.58 -4.63
N SER A 217 -6.30 -26.16 -5.67
CA SER A 217 -7.16 -27.04 -6.46
C SER A 217 -6.85 -26.94 -7.94
N THR A 218 -6.91 -28.07 -8.64
CA THR A 218 -6.68 -28.12 -10.10
C THR A 218 -7.77 -27.35 -10.84
N GLY A 219 -7.37 -26.51 -11.79
CA GLY A 219 -8.27 -25.64 -12.56
C GLY A 219 -7.89 -25.55 -14.04
N ASP A 220 -8.71 -24.85 -14.81
CA ASP A 220 -8.59 -24.78 -16.26
C ASP A 220 -7.72 -23.60 -16.69
N ILE A 221 -6.85 -23.82 -17.69
CA ILE A 221 -6.24 -22.73 -18.44
C ILE A 221 -7.10 -22.48 -19.67
N VAL A 222 -7.65 -21.28 -19.78
CA VAL A 222 -8.51 -20.84 -20.90
C VAL A 222 -7.84 -19.74 -21.70
N ASP A 223 -8.25 -19.54 -22.94
CA ASP A 223 -7.78 -18.42 -23.74
C ASP A 223 -8.68 -17.18 -23.70
N GLU A 224 -8.33 -16.12 -24.43
CA GLU A 224 -9.10 -14.88 -24.52
C GLU A 224 -10.50 -15.06 -25.13
N THR A 225 -10.82 -16.23 -25.66
CA THR A 225 -12.17 -16.60 -26.16
C THR A 225 -12.93 -17.49 -25.18
N GLY A 226 -12.29 -17.89 -24.07
CA GLY A 226 -12.83 -18.84 -23.09
C GLY A 226 -12.58 -20.31 -23.45
N THR A 227 -11.84 -20.61 -24.51
CA THR A 227 -11.54 -21.99 -24.92
C THR A 227 -10.50 -22.60 -23.99
N LYS A 228 -10.75 -23.80 -23.46
CA LYS A 228 -9.79 -24.54 -22.62
C LYS A 228 -8.58 -24.97 -23.46
N VAL A 229 -7.39 -24.59 -23.01
CA VAL A 229 -6.09 -24.88 -23.65
C VAL A 229 -5.12 -25.66 -22.75
N GLY A 230 -5.50 -25.91 -21.49
CA GLY A 230 -4.72 -26.69 -20.54
C GLY A 230 -5.35 -26.76 -19.16
N GLU A 231 -4.58 -27.27 -18.20
CA GLU A 231 -4.94 -27.36 -16.79
C GLU A 231 -3.76 -26.90 -15.93
N HIS A 232 -4.07 -26.46 -14.71
CA HIS A 232 -3.07 -25.97 -13.77
C HIS A 232 -3.25 -26.57 -12.38
N PRO A 233 -2.19 -26.72 -11.57
CA PRO A 233 -2.27 -27.29 -10.23
C PRO A 233 -2.89 -26.36 -9.18
N GLY A 234 -3.06 -25.07 -9.49
CA GLY A 234 -3.71 -24.08 -8.64
C GLY A 234 -3.53 -22.68 -9.21
N ALA A 235 -4.60 -21.89 -9.28
CA ALA A 235 -4.59 -20.58 -9.93
C ALA A 235 -3.62 -19.59 -9.26
N ASN A 236 -3.45 -19.72 -7.93
CA ASN A 236 -2.57 -18.88 -7.11
C ASN A 236 -1.07 -19.11 -7.38
N ALA A 237 -0.71 -20.17 -8.09
CA ALA A 237 0.69 -20.44 -8.49
C ALA A 237 1.11 -19.65 -9.74
N PHE A 238 0.19 -18.89 -10.35
CA PHE A 238 0.46 -18.12 -11.56
C PHE A 238 0.62 -16.64 -11.25
N THR A 239 1.30 -15.94 -12.15
CA THR A 239 1.41 -14.48 -12.10
C THR A 239 1.07 -13.90 -13.47
N VAL A 240 0.33 -12.78 -13.50
CA VAL A 240 0.06 -12.05 -14.74
C VAL A 240 1.38 -11.70 -15.44
N GLY A 241 1.46 -11.97 -16.75
CA GLY A 241 2.67 -11.85 -17.57
C GLY A 241 3.56 -13.09 -17.60
N GLN A 242 3.25 -14.15 -16.83
CA GLN A 242 4.00 -15.39 -16.86
C GLN A 242 3.89 -16.09 -18.22
N ARG A 243 5.04 -16.49 -18.79
CA ARG A 243 5.14 -17.31 -20.01
C ARG A 243 5.53 -18.76 -19.72
N ARG A 244 6.49 -18.96 -18.81
CA ARG A 244 7.08 -20.29 -18.52
C ARG A 244 6.21 -21.04 -17.52
N GLY A 245 6.21 -22.37 -17.59
CA GLY A 245 5.49 -23.21 -16.61
C GLY A 245 4.00 -23.41 -16.86
N LEU A 246 3.44 -22.82 -17.94
CA LEU A 246 2.02 -22.99 -18.30
C LEU A 246 1.67 -24.39 -18.83
N LYS A 247 2.66 -25.18 -19.25
CA LYS A 247 2.51 -26.57 -19.74
C LYS A 247 1.28 -26.77 -20.66
N LEU A 248 1.07 -25.83 -21.58
CA LEU A 248 -0.09 -25.84 -22.49
C LEU A 248 0.02 -27.05 -23.43
N GLY A 249 -1.00 -27.91 -23.43
CA GLY A 249 -1.06 -29.11 -24.26
C GLY A 249 -1.39 -28.82 -25.72
N THR A 250 -1.91 -27.62 -26.01
CA THR A 250 -2.34 -27.20 -27.34
C THR A 250 -1.57 -25.94 -27.77
N PRO A 251 -0.78 -25.98 -28.86
CA PRO A 251 -0.14 -24.80 -29.41
C PRO A 251 -1.18 -23.75 -29.83
N ALA A 252 -0.83 -22.47 -29.74
CA ALA A 252 -1.65 -21.41 -30.34
C ALA A 252 -1.74 -21.60 -31.86
N ALA A 253 -2.87 -21.24 -32.48
CA ALA A 253 -3.07 -21.38 -33.92
C ALA A 253 -2.04 -20.57 -34.74
N ASP A 254 -1.51 -19.49 -34.18
CA ASP A 254 -0.47 -18.64 -34.77
C ASP A 254 0.96 -19.09 -34.42
N GLY A 255 1.13 -20.16 -33.64
CA GLY A 255 2.41 -20.69 -33.18
C GLY A 255 3.17 -19.80 -32.19
N LYS A 256 2.59 -18.67 -31.73
CA LYS A 256 3.25 -17.73 -30.83
C LYS A 256 3.12 -18.15 -29.36
N PRO A 257 4.06 -17.73 -28.49
CA PRO A 257 3.94 -18.01 -27.06
C PRO A 257 2.73 -17.28 -26.47
N ARG A 258 2.05 -17.95 -25.54
CA ARG A 258 0.99 -17.35 -24.73
C ARG A 258 1.52 -16.92 -23.37
N PHE A 259 0.89 -15.89 -22.81
CA PHE A 259 1.19 -15.30 -21.52
C PHE A 259 -0.06 -15.28 -20.66
N VAL A 260 0.07 -15.43 -19.34
CA VAL A 260 -1.03 -15.24 -18.40
C VAL A 260 -1.51 -13.80 -18.47
N LEU A 261 -2.73 -13.57 -18.95
CA LEU A 261 -3.35 -12.25 -19.02
C LEU A 261 -4.07 -11.91 -17.72
N GLU A 262 -4.69 -12.91 -17.10
CA GLU A 262 -5.57 -12.74 -15.94
C GLU A 262 -5.64 -14.06 -15.16
N ILE A 263 -5.87 -13.97 -13.86
CA ILE A 263 -6.10 -15.12 -12.98
C ILE A 263 -7.48 -14.94 -12.37
N ARG A 264 -8.34 -15.95 -12.47
CA ARG A 264 -9.73 -15.93 -11.99
C ARG A 264 -9.98 -17.07 -10.98
N PRO A 265 -9.55 -16.95 -9.72
CA PRO A 265 -9.65 -18.06 -8.77
C PRO A 265 -11.08 -18.39 -8.35
N LYS A 266 -12.02 -17.45 -8.39
CA LYS A 266 -13.44 -17.75 -8.20
C LYS A 266 -13.97 -18.76 -9.22
N GLU A 267 -13.49 -18.68 -10.46
CA GLU A 267 -13.82 -19.64 -11.52
C GLU A 267 -12.82 -20.81 -11.57
N ASN A 268 -11.77 -20.76 -10.75
CA ASN A 268 -10.58 -21.58 -10.83
C ASN A 268 -9.99 -21.66 -12.25
N LYS A 269 -9.83 -20.50 -12.88
CA LYS A 269 -9.29 -20.37 -14.25
C LYS A 269 -8.06 -19.48 -14.31
N VAL A 270 -7.17 -19.79 -15.24
CA VAL A 270 -6.07 -18.91 -15.68
C VAL A 270 -6.32 -18.55 -17.14
N VAL A 271 -6.40 -17.25 -17.45
CA VAL A 271 -6.61 -16.77 -18.82
C VAL A 271 -5.26 -16.50 -19.47
N VAL A 272 -5.02 -17.06 -20.65
CA VAL A 272 -3.79 -16.86 -21.42
C VAL A 272 -4.07 -16.28 -22.81
N GLY A 273 -3.12 -15.53 -23.35
CA GLY A 273 -3.25 -14.99 -24.70
C GLY A 273 -1.96 -14.35 -25.20
N PRO A 274 -2.02 -13.61 -26.32
CA PRO A 274 -0.84 -12.99 -26.93
C PRO A 274 -0.26 -11.87 -26.06
N GLU A 275 1.05 -11.63 -26.18
CA GLU A 275 1.78 -10.61 -25.40
C GLU A 275 1.16 -9.21 -25.52
N ALA A 276 0.60 -8.88 -26.69
CA ALA A 276 -0.01 -7.58 -26.94
C ALA A 276 -1.15 -7.25 -25.96
N LEU A 277 -1.86 -8.27 -25.44
CA LEU A 277 -2.96 -8.09 -24.48
C LEU A 277 -2.47 -7.92 -23.03
N LEU A 278 -1.17 -7.98 -22.77
CA LEU A 278 -0.59 -7.62 -21.46
C LEU A 278 -0.48 -6.11 -21.24
N ALA A 279 -0.67 -5.32 -22.30
CA ALA A 279 -0.76 -3.87 -22.19
C ALA A 279 -2.04 -3.50 -21.44
N ILE A 280 -1.93 -2.67 -20.42
CA ILE A 280 -3.04 -2.17 -19.62
C ILE A 280 -3.29 -0.74 -20.03
N ASP A 281 -4.47 -0.49 -20.59
CA ASP A 281 -4.91 0.83 -21.07
C ASP A 281 -5.96 1.42 -20.12
N GLU A 282 -6.79 0.58 -19.49
CA GLU A 282 -7.85 0.97 -18.57
C GLU A 282 -7.73 0.20 -17.24
N ILE A 283 -7.85 0.93 -16.14
CA ILE A 283 -7.90 0.41 -14.77
C ILE A 283 -9.23 0.83 -14.16
N ARG A 284 -9.92 -0.13 -13.54
CA ARG A 284 -11.14 0.08 -12.76
C ARG A 284 -10.87 -0.16 -11.29
N GLY A 285 -11.18 0.84 -10.47
CA GLY A 285 -10.89 0.87 -9.05
C GLY A 285 -12.16 0.87 -8.20
N ILE A 286 -12.13 0.08 -7.13
CA ILE A 286 -13.15 0.00 -6.08
C ILE A 286 -12.56 0.49 -4.75
N LYS A 287 -13.38 0.58 -3.69
CA LYS A 287 -12.94 1.03 -2.35
C LYS A 287 -12.17 2.36 -2.42
N VAL A 288 -12.74 3.33 -3.13
CA VAL A 288 -12.13 4.64 -3.38
C VAL A 288 -12.04 5.45 -2.08
N SER A 289 -10.90 6.09 -1.83
CA SER A 289 -10.76 7.10 -0.77
C SER A 289 -9.99 8.31 -1.28
N TRP A 290 -10.21 9.48 -0.67
CA TRP A 290 -9.63 10.75 -1.08
C TRP A 290 -8.72 11.32 0.02
N ALA A 291 -7.47 11.63 -0.36
CA ALA A 291 -6.41 12.14 0.49
C ALA A 291 -6.51 13.66 0.64
N GLY A 292 -7.59 14.09 1.26
CA GLY A 292 -8.04 15.48 1.32
C GLY A 292 -9.47 15.59 0.78
N LEU A 293 -9.93 16.81 0.53
CA LEU A 293 -11.20 17.00 -0.15
C LEU A 293 -11.08 16.55 -1.62
N PRO A 294 -12.08 15.84 -2.17
CA PRO A 294 -12.07 15.49 -3.59
C PRO A 294 -12.16 16.75 -4.46
N ILE A 295 -11.57 16.71 -5.65
CA ILE A 295 -11.74 17.75 -6.67
C ILE A 295 -13.19 17.78 -7.20
N ALA A 296 -13.63 18.90 -7.76
CA ALA A 296 -15.03 19.09 -8.16
C ALA A 296 -15.51 18.08 -9.21
N GLU A 297 -14.64 17.68 -10.13
CA GLU A 297 -14.90 16.74 -11.21
C GLU A 297 -15.39 15.38 -10.68
N VAL A 298 -14.88 14.94 -9.53
CA VAL A 298 -15.30 13.71 -8.84
C VAL A 298 -16.80 13.73 -8.53
N GLY A 299 -17.33 14.87 -8.07
CA GLY A 299 -18.75 15.01 -7.74
C GLY A 299 -19.68 15.10 -8.95
N THR A 300 -19.13 15.51 -10.10
CA THR A 300 -19.89 15.63 -11.36
C THR A 300 -19.77 14.41 -12.27
N GLY A 301 -18.80 13.52 -12.01
CA GLY A 301 -18.44 12.41 -12.90
C GLY A 301 -17.66 12.85 -14.14
N ALA A 302 -17.21 14.12 -14.21
CA ALA A 302 -16.40 14.61 -15.31
C ALA A 302 -15.02 13.94 -15.34
N GLU A 303 -14.43 13.86 -16.54
CA GLU A 303 -13.05 13.41 -16.70
C GLU A 303 -12.08 14.51 -16.24
N PHE A 304 -10.98 14.10 -15.61
CA PHE A 304 -9.91 14.97 -15.17
C PHE A 304 -8.53 14.36 -15.46
N ASP A 305 -7.57 15.22 -15.75
CA ASP A 305 -6.18 14.84 -15.96
C ASP A 305 -5.49 14.53 -14.63
N CYS A 306 -4.74 13.43 -14.59
CA CYS A 306 -3.98 13.02 -13.43
C CYS A 306 -2.74 12.21 -13.81
N HIS A 307 -1.98 11.84 -12.78
CA HIS A 307 -0.90 10.88 -12.85
C HIS A 307 -1.28 9.67 -12.01
N ALA A 308 -1.23 8.48 -12.60
CA ALA A 308 -1.57 7.22 -11.96
C ALA A 308 -0.32 6.46 -11.54
N GLN A 309 -0.21 6.11 -10.26
CA GLN A 309 0.86 5.24 -9.74
C GLN A 309 0.24 3.95 -9.23
N VAL A 310 0.78 2.80 -9.64
CA VAL A 310 0.26 1.46 -9.27
C VAL A 310 1.24 0.63 -8.44
N ARG A 311 2.41 1.20 -8.11
CA ARG A 311 3.47 0.58 -7.30
C ARG A 311 4.21 1.67 -6.52
N ALA A 312 4.55 1.41 -5.27
CA ALA A 312 5.22 2.38 -4.39
C ALA A 312 6.53 2.95 -4.97
N HIS A 313 7.32 2.11 -5.66
CA HIS A 313 8.58 2.52 -6.32
C HIS A 313 8.46 2.63 -7.84
N GLY A 314 7.23 2.60 -8.38
CA GLY A 314 6.99 2.81 -9.80
C GLY A 314 6.79 4.28 -10.12
N ASP A 315 7.29 4.73 -11.26
CA ASP A 315 7.00 6.06 -11.76
C ASP A 315 5.51 6.19 -12.08
N PRO A 316 4.87 7.32 -11.74
CA PRO A 316 3.50 7.55 -12.14
C PRO A 316 3.42 7.82 -13.64
N VAL A 317 2.32 7.39 -14.26
CA VAL A 317 2.07 7.60 -15.69
C VAL A 317 0.94 8.60 -15.91
N PRO A 318 0.99 9.44 -16.96
CA PRO A 318 -0.12 10.31 -17.32
C PRO A 318 -1.40 9.52 -17.61
N ALA A 319 -2.52 9.99 -17.10
CA ALA A 319 -3.82 9.34 -17.23
C ALA A 319 -4.97 10.34 -17.19
N THR A 320 -6.13 9.93 -17.72
CA THR A 320 -7.41 10.58 -17.46
C THR A 320 -8.23 9.71 -16.53
N ALA A 321 -8.94 10.30 -15.57
CA ALA A 321 -9.77 9.57 -14.63
C ALA A 321 -11.16 10.19 -14.53
N ARG A 322 -12.16 9.36 -14.19
CA ARG A 322 -13.51 9.80 -13.82
C ARG A 322 -14.14 8.87 -12.80
N MET A 323 -15.11 9.38 -12.07
CA MET A 323 -16.01 8.55 -11.26
C MET A 323 -17.21 8.12 -12.11
N GLU A 324 -17.43 6.82 -12.21
CA GLU A 324 -18.70 6.26 -12.67
C GLU A 324 -19.63 6.10 -11.47
N ALA A 325 -20.86 6.60 -11.61
CA ALA A 325 -21.86 6.49 -10.57
C ALA A 325 -22.17 5.02 -10.26
N ALA A 326 -22.52 4.76 -9.00
CA ALA A 326 -23.16 3.52 -8.63
C ALA A 326 -24.44 3.33 -9.47
N GLY A 327 -24.68 2.12 -9.96
CA GLY A 327 -25.98 1.79 -10.57
C GLY A 327 -27.13 1.93 -9.58
N ASP A 328 -28.37 1.75 -10.05
CA ASP A 328 -29.59 1.92 -9.26
C ASP A 328 -29.74 0.90 -8.11
N ASP A 329 -28.82 -0.05 -7.98
CA ASP A 329 -28.79 -1.02 -6.90
C ASP A 329 -28.45 -0.36 -5.55
N ALA A 330 -29.35 -0.55 -4.58
CA ALA A 330 -29.17 -0.07 -3.22
C ALA A 330 -27.88 -0.64 -2.60
N GLY A 331 -26.85 0.20 -2.49
CA GLY A 331 -25.56 -0.15 -1.89
C GLY A 331 -24.40 -0.29 -2.88
N ALA A 332 -24.60 -0.09 -4.19
CA ALA A 332 -23.50 0.02 -5.13
C ALA A 332 -22.65 1.26 -4.79
N ALA A 333 -21.33 1.12 -4.77
CA ALA A 333 -20.40 2.23 -4.63
C ALA A 333 -19.91 2.66 -6.03
N GLY A 334 -19.70 3.95 -6.23
CA GLY A 334 -19.14 4.46 -7.49
C GLY A 334 -17.78 3.85 -7.79
N GLN A 335 -17.49 3.64 -9.07
CA GLN A 335 -16.24 3.04 -9.53
C GLN A 335 -15.32 4.11 -10.11
N LEU A 336 -14.03 4.06 -9.77
CA LEU A 336 -13.03 4.92 -10.39
C LEU A 336 -12.59 4.27 -11.71
N VAL A 337 -12.70 4.99 -12.83
CA VAL A 337 -12.18 4.55 -14.12
C VAL A 337 -10.99 5.41 -14.50
N VAL A 338 -9.86 4.77 -14.76
CA VAL A 338 -8.59 5.43 -15.10
C VAL A 338 -8.11 4.91 -16.45
N ARG A 339 -7.93 5.81 -17.41
CA ARG A 339 -7.38 5.52 -18.74
C ARG A 339 -5.96 6.03 -18.81
N LEU A 340 -5.02 5.12 -19.03
CA LEU A 340 -3.61 5.41 -19.09
C LEU A 340 -3.25 5.94 -20.48
N THR A 341 -2.49 7.04 -20.53
CA THR A 341 -1.97 7.57 -21.80
C THR A 341 -0.85 6.68 -22.33
N THR A 342 -0.05 6.13 -21.41
CA THR A 342 1.01 5.17 -21.70
C THR A 342 0.63 3.83 -21.06
N PRO A 343 0.51 2.74 -21.85
CA PRO A 343 0.11 1.47 -21.30
C PRO A 343 1.10 0.93 -20.27
N LEU A 344 0.57 0.38 -19.17
CA LEU A 344 1.38 -0.32 -18.17
C LEU A 344 1.38 -1.82 -18.42
N ARG A 345 2.28 -2.53 -17.74
CA ARG A 345 2.33 -4.00 -17.72
C ARG A 345 2.34 -4.50 -16.27
N GLY A 346 1.79 -5.70 -16.05
CA GLY A 346 1.82 -6.36 -14.75
C GLY A 346 1.05 -5.59 -13.67
N VAL A 347 -0.07 -4.98 -14.03
CA VAL A 347 -1.02 -4.42 -13.06
C VAL A 347 -1.96 -5.53 -12.64
N ALA A 348 -1.99 -5.85 -11.35
CA ALA A 348 -2.79 -6.95 -10.81
C ALA A 348 -3.97 -6.42 -10.00
N PRO A 349 -5.17 -7.01 -10.13
CA PRO A 349 -6.26 -6.80 -9.18
C PRO A 349 -5.82 -7.00 -7.73
N GLY A 350 -6.36 -6.23 -6.80
CA GLY A 350 -5.96 -6.18 -5.38
C GLY A 350 -4.86 -5.18 -5.04
N GLN A 351 -4.04 -4.78 -6.03
CA GLN A 351 -3.09 -3.69 -5.83
C GLN A 351 -3.83 -2.36 -5.71
N THR A 352 -3.11 -1.33 -5.27
CA THR A 352 -3.67 0.02 -5.15
C THR A 352 -3.23 0.88 -6.33
N ILE A 353 -4.15 1.69 -6.85
CA ILE A 353 -3.82 2.82 -7.71
C ILE A 353 -3.95 4.10 -6.90
N VAL A 354 -2.96 4.98 -6.99
CA VAL A 354 -2.97 6.30 -6.35
C VAL A 354 -2.90 7.36 -7.43
N LEU A 355 -3.78 8.36 -7.35
CA LEU A 355 -3.89 9.45 -8.31
C LEU A 355 -3.23 10.72 -7.80
N TYR A 356 -2.53 11.42 -8.69
CA TYR A 356 -1.81 12.66 -8.37
C TYR A 356 -2.13 13.78 -9.36
N GLN A 357 -2.05 15.01 -8.87
CA GLN A 357 -1.97 16.24 -9.67
C GLN A 357 -0.78 17.07 -9.20
N GLY A 358 0.29 17.10 -10.01
CA GLY A 358 1.57 17.62 -9.57
C GLY A 358 2.10 16.83 -8.36
N SER A 359 2.36 17.54 -7.26
CA SER A 359 2.75 16.90 -5.99
C SER A 359 1.56 16.43 -5.14
N ARG A 360 0.34 16.93 -5.38
CA ARG A 360 -0.85 16.61 -4.58
C ARG A 360 -1.29 15.17 -4.85
N VAL A 361 -1.52 14.42 -3.78
CA VAL A 361 -2.20 13.12 -3.82
C VAL A 361 -3.70 13.41 -3.79
N LEU A 362 -4.42 12.97 -4.82
CA LEU A 362 -5.87 13.11 -4.84
C LEU A 362 -6.51 12.05 -3.95
N GLY A 363 -6.09 10.80 -4.12
CA GLY A 363 -6.71 9.66 -3.45
C GLY A 363 -6.24 8.34 -4.03
N GLN A 364 -6.92 7.27 -3.64
CA GLN A 364 -6.59 5.92 -4.07
C GLN A 364 -7.84 5.09 -4.40
N ALA A 365 -7.62 3.99 -5.12
CA ALA A 365 -8.59 2.91 -5.23
C ALA A 365 -7.88 1.55 -5.21
N THR A 366 -8.57 0.53 -4.73
CA THR A 366 -8.16 -0.87 -4.93
C THR A 366 -8.49 -1.27 -6.36
N ILE A 367 -7.52 -1.76 -7.11
CA ILE A 367 -7.70 -2.20 -8.50
C ILE A 367 -8.57 -3.44 -8.50
N ASP A 368 -9.73 -3.35 -9.14
CA ASP A 368 -10.66 -4.46 -9.34
C ASP A 368 -10.40 -5.15 -10.68
N ALA A 369 -10.18 -4.33 -11.72
CA ALA A 369 -9.82 -4.81 -13.05
C ALA A 369 -8.77 -3.92 -13.70
N ALA A 370 -7.90 -4.54 -14.49
CA ALA A 370 -6.91 -3.86 -15.33
C ALA A 370 -6.86 -4.61 -16.66
N ARG A 371 -7.05 -3.92 -17.79
CA ARG A 371 -7.17 -4.58 -19.10
C ARG A 371 -6.64 -3.73 -20.25
N SER A 372 -6.32 -4.41 -21.36
CA SER A 372 -6.18 -3.76 -22.65
C SER A 372 -7.56 -3.37 -23.19
N LEU A 373 -7.68 -2.20 -23.81
CA LEU A 373 -8.87 -1.83 -24.57
C LEU A 373 -9.01 -2.64 -25.88
N GLN A 374 -7.98 -3.37 -26.29
CA GLN A 374 -8.04 -4.30 -27.42
C GLN A 374 -8.72 -5.63 -27.06
N ARG A 375 -8.95 -5.90 -25.78
CA ARG A 375 -9.61 -7.12 -25.28
C ARG A 375 -11.11 -6.86 -25.14
N ALA A 376 -11.94 -7.66 -25.82
CA ALA A 376 -13.39 -7.63 -25.63
C ALA A 376 -13.77 -8.02 -24.18
N GLU A 377 -14.86 -7.45 -23.66
CA GLU A 377 -15.43 -7.88 -22.37
C GLU A 377 -15.93 -9.33 -22.51
N LEU A 378 -15.43 -10.22 -21.64
CA LEU A 378 -15.80 -11.64 -21.59
C LEU A 378 -16.83 -11.90 -20.51
#